data_AF-A0A7V9R463-F1
#
_entry.id   AF-A0A7V9R463-F1
#
_cell.length_a   1.000
_cell.length_b   1.000
_cell.length_c   1.000
_cell.angle_alpha   90.00
_cell.angle_beta   90.00
_cell.angle_gamma   90.00
#
_symmetry.space_group_name_H-M   'P 1'
#
loop_
_entity.id
_entity.type
_entity.pdbx_description
1 polymer ?
#
loop_
_entity_poly.entity_id
_entity_poly.type
_entity_poly.pdbx_seq_one_letter_code
_entity_poly.pdbx_strand_id
1 'polypeptide(L)'
;MPDLGRAAKALSRAAISAAKAQGAGGSYITTRFSYSDGLAGFVADYLNGGNARSTLNAAKRMVVEKLWEAGQRGFRDGAEDASAELSSEDSRYLVQRQNDELDFIDNLWDDLAERRKQDPVTFPQDRIDQYTNSLDDVYNALKLRGAANITLEFFGNDGIQSCSTCARLQGKRHPAKWWIENDMIPGAANPNYKCGGFRCQHALRTPSGKRFTL
;
A
#
# COMPACT_ATOMS: atom_id res chain seq x y z
N MET A 1 19.66 26.25 0.03
CA MET A 1 18.87 25.19 0.69
C MET A 1 19.49 23.85 0.34
N PRO A 2 19.74 22.95 1.30
CA PRO A 2 20.24 21.61 0.98
C PRO A 2 19.26 20.88 0.06
N ASP A 3 19.80 20.19 -0.95
CA ASP A 3 19.05 19.36 -1.90
C ASP A 3 18.47 18.16 -1.15
N LEU A 4 17.28 18.36 -0.55
CA LEU A 4 16.52 17.34 0.17
C LEU A 4 16.25 16.10 -0.70
N GLY A 5 16.22 16.27 -2.04
CA GLY A 5 16.04 15.18 -3.00
C GLY A 5 17.24 14.22 -3.08
N ARG A 6 18.47 14.71 -2.91
CA ARG A 6 19.69 13.85 -2.96
C ARG A 6 19.82 12.95 -1.74
N ALA A 7 19.56 13.46 -0.54
CA ALA A 7 19.64 12.67 0.69
C ALA A 7 18.57 11.58 0.75
N ALA A 8 17.34 11.90 0.32
CA ALA A 8 16.25 10.92 0.19
C ALA A 8 16.59 9.80 -0.81
N LYS A 9 17.19 10.14 -1.97
CA LYS A 9 17.64 9.17 -2.97
C LYS A 9 18.75 8.23 -2.49
N ALA A 10 19.65 8.70 -1.63
CA ALA A 10 20.75 7.87 -1.12
C ALA A 10 20.26 6.81 -0.10
N LEU A 11 19.41 7.23 0.84
CA LEU A 11 18.79 6.34 1.83
C LEU A 11 17.89 5.30 1.17
N SER A 12 17.15 5.72 0.13
CA SER A 12 16.36 4.87 -0.76
C SER A 12 17.17 3.71 -1.36
N ARG A 13 18.31 3.99 -1.99
CA ARG A 13 19.10 2.97 -2.70
C ARG A 13 19.63 1.89 -1.76
N ALA A 14 20.03 2.28 -0.55
CA ALA A 14 20.47 1.35 0.48
C ALA A 14 19.32 0.42 0.93
N ALA A 15 18.11 0.96 1.13
CA ALA A 15 16.93 0.19 1.49
C ALA A 15 16.52 -0.83 0.40
N ILE A 16 16.57 -0.43 -0.87
CA ILE A 16 16.29 -1.33 -2.01
C ILE A 16 17.30 -2.47 -2.08
N SER A 17 18.59 -2.17 -1.90
CA SER A 17 19.65 -3.17 -1.91
C SER A 17 19.50 -4.19 -0.78
N ALA A 18 19.15 -3.73 0.42
CA ALA A 18 18.90 -4.60 1.57
C ALA A 18 17.64 -5.47 1.38
N ALA A 19 16.56 -4.91 0.80
CA ALA A 19 15.33 -5.64 0.53
C ALA A 19 15.54 -6.74 -0.54
N LYS A 20 16.28 -6.45 -1.61
CA LYS A 20 16.62 -7.44 -2.65
C LYS A 20 17.37 -8.65 -2.11
N ALA A 21 18.20 -8.47 -1.07
CA ALA A 21 18.98 -9.56 -0.48
C ALA A 21 18.13 -10.56 0.34
N GLN A 22 16.88 -10.25 0.71
CA GLN A 22 16.12 -11.05 1.68
C GLN A 22 15.12 -12.07 1.10
N GLY A 23 14.83 -12.05 -0.21
CA GLY A 23 13.95 -13.05 -0.86
C GLY A 23 12.47 -12.99 -0.40
N ALA A 24 11.53 -13.19 -1.34
CA ALA A 24 10.07 -13.06 -1.21
C ALA A 24 9.51 -11.67 -0.79
N GLY A 25 10.15 -10.91 0.12
CA GLY A 25 9.77 -9.52 0.44
C GLY A 25 10.43 -8.46 -0.44
N GLY A 26 11.57 -8.80 -1.05
CA GLY A 26 12.41 -7.81 -1.75
C GLY A 26 11.78 -7.17 -2.98
N SER A 27 10.95 -7.92 -3.71
CA SER A 27 10.31 -7.40 -4.92
C SER A 27 9.12 -6.51 -4.60
N TYR A 28 8.31 -6.82 -3.58
CA TYR A 28 7.23 -5.93 -3.17
C TYR A 28 7.77 -4.61 -2.61
N ILE A 29 8.78 -4.68 -1.72
CA ILE A 29 9.42 -3.47 -1.17
C ILE A 29 9.99 -2.59 -2.31
N THR A 30 10.56 -3.20 -3.36
CA THR A 30 11.04 -2.48 -4.54
C THR A 30 9.89 -1.82 -5.31
N THR A 31 8.75 -2.51 -5.48
CA THR A 31 7.55 -1.95 -6.12
C THR A 31 7.01 -0.78 -5.30
N ARG A 32 6.85 -0.95 -3.98
CA ARG A 32 6.39 0.09 -3.04
C ARG A 32 7.28 1.31 -3.07
N PHE A 33 8.59 1.10 -3.02
CA PHE A 33 9.56 2.18 -3.08
C PHE A 33 9.48 2.94 -4.42
N SER A 34 9.54 2.20 -5.53
CA SER A 34 9.49 2.79 -6.88
C SER A 34 8.20 3.57 -7.12
N TYR A 35 7.09 3.10 -6.56
CA TYR A 35 5.80 3.76 -6.61
C TYR A 35 5.81 5.09 -5.85
N SER A 36 6.24 5.08 -4.58
CA SER A 36 6.30 6.28 -3.75
C SER A 36 7.26 7.34 -4.32
N ASP A 37 8.48 6.94 -4.71
CA ASP A 37 9.48 7.84 -5.30
C ASP A 37 9.04 8.40 -6.66
N GLY A 38 8.44 7.55 -7.50
CA GLY A 38 7.92 7.94 -8.80
C GLY A 38 6.78 8.96 -8.69
N LEU A 39 5.81 8.70 -7.81
CA LEU A 39 4.70 9.61 -7.57
C LEU A 39 5.18 10.95 -6.99
N ALA A 40 6.09 10.91 -6.01
CA ALA A 40 6.72 12.11 -5.47
C ALA A 40 7.46 12.90 -6.57
N GLY A 41 8.14 12.21 -7.49
CA GLY A 41 8.81 12.80 -8.64
C GLY A 41 7.84 13.53 -9.57
N PHE A 42 6.68 12.94 -9.90
CA PHE A 42 5.68 13.59 -10.75
C PHE A 42 5.04 14.81 -10.08
N VAL A 43 4.77 14.73 -8.78
CA VAL A 43 4.26 15.87 -8.00
C VAL A 43 5.29 17.00 -7.97
N ALA A 44 6.57 16.68 -7.72
CA ALA A 44 7.63 17.67 -7.72
C ALA A 44 7.80 18.32 -9.10
N ASP A 45 7.78 17.54 -10.19
CA ASP A 45 7.85 18.08 -11.56
C ASP A 45 6.69 19.05 -11.83
N TYR A 46 5.47 18.66 -11.48
CA TYR A 46 4.29 19.52 -11.63
C TYR A 46 4.40 20.85 -10.87
N LEU A 47 4.80 20.79 -9.59
CA LEU A 47 4.95 21.98 -8.74
C LEU A 47 6.08 22.90 -9.21
N ASN A 48 7.12 22.36 -9.84
CA ASN A 48 8.26 23.13 -10.38
C ASN A 48 8.04 23.67 -11.80
N GLY A 49 6.81 23.63 -12.32
CA GLY A 49 6.48 24.22 -13.61
C GLY A 49 6.27 23.23 -14.74
N GLY A 50 6.36 21.92 -14.47
CA GLY A 50 6.04 20.87 -15.42
C GLY A 50 4.63 20.98 -15.99
N ASN A 51 4.42 20.37 -17.16
CA ASN A 51 3.12 20.36 -17.82
C ASN A 51 2.11 19.52 -17.02
N ALA A 52 0.98 20.13 -16.64
CA ALA A 52 -0.07 19.51 -15.82
C ALA A 52 -0.55 18.17 -16.39
N ARG A 53 -0.94 18.18 -17.67
CA ARG A 53 -1.53 17.00 -18.33
C ARG A 53 -0.50 15.88 -18.49
N SER A 54 0.74 16.22 -18.80
CA SER A 54 1.82 15.24 -18.97
C SER A 54 2.13 14.53 -17.65
N THR A 55 2.33 15.29 -16.59
CA THR A 55 2.65 14.77 -15.24
C THR A 55 1.51 13.93 -14.66
N LEU A 56 0.26 14.40 -14.79
CA LEU A 56 -0.93 13.64 -14.39
C LEU A 56 -1.03 12.30 -15.13
N ASN A 57 -0.89 12.31 -16.46
CA ASN A 57 -0.97 11.08 -17.25
C ASN A 57 0.16 10.09 -16.90
N ALA A 58 1.36 10.59 -16.58
CA ALA A 58 2.47 9.76 -16.12
C ALA A 58 2.17 9.12 -14.76
N ALA A 59 1.63 9.90 -13.82
CA ALA A 59 1.21 9.40 -12.51
C ALA A 59 0.10 8.35 -12.62
N LYS A 60 -0.95 8.60 -13.41
CA LYS A 60 -2.05 7.63 -13.64
C LYS A 60 -1.55 6.29 -14.18
N ARG A 61 -0.64 6.31 -15.17
CA ARG A 61 -0.05 5.08 -15.71
C ARG A 61 0.72 4.31 -14.64
N MET A 62 1.51 5.00 -13.83
CA MET A 62 2.28 4.38 -12.75
C MET A 62 1.35 3.75 -11.70
N VAL A 63 0.26 4.43 -11.33
CA VAL A 63 -0.75 3.92 -10.37
C VAL A 63 -1.33 2.60 -10.87
N VAL A 64 -1.81 2.57 -12.12
CA VAL A 64 -2.38 1.36 -12.73
C VAL A 64 -1.34 0.22 -12.76
N GLU A 65 -0.13 0.49 -13.26
CA GLU A 65 0.95 -0.50 -13.36
C GLU A 65 1.35 -1.05 -11.99
N LYS A 66 1.60 -0.18 -11.01
CA LYS A 66 2.13 -0.58 -9.71
C LYS A 66 1.08 -1.26 -8.84
N LEU A 67 -0.19 -0.84 -8.89
CA LEU A 67 -1.28 -1.57 -8.26
C LEU A 67 -1.41 -2.98 -8.85
N TRP A 68 -1.31 -3.12 -10.17
CA TRP A 68 -1.38 -4.42 -10.83
C TRP A 68 -0.23 -5.34 -10.40
N GLU A 69 1.00 -4.83 -10.40
CA GLU A 69 2.18 -5.55 -9.90
C GLU A 69 2.02 -5.96 -8.44
N ALA A 70 1.61 -5.03 -7.57
CA ALA A 70 1.39 -5.27 -6.15
C ALA A 70 0.32 -6.33 -5.89
N GLY A 71 -0.81 -6.26 -6.60
CA GLY A 71 -1.91 -7.20 -6.48
C GLY A 71 -1.51 -8.62 -6.90
N GLN A 72 -0.91 -8.77 -8.09
CA GLN A 72 -0.40 -10.07 -8.53
C GLN A 72 0.64 -10.63 -7.57
N ARG A 73 1.54 -9.78 -7.10
CA ARG A 73 2.59 -10.20 -6.17
C ARG A 73 2.00 -10.63 -4.83
N GLY A 74 1.07 -9.86 -4.28
CA GLY A 74 0.32 -10.20 -3.08
C GLY A 74 -0.29 -11.60 -3.21
N PHE A 75 -1.06 -11.81 -4.28
CA PHE A 75 -1.71 -13.09 -4.54
C PHE A 75 -0.73 -14.27 -4.55
N ARG A 76 0.36 -14.17 -5.31
CA ARG A 76 1.38 -15.24 -5.39
C ARG A 76 2.12 -15.46 -4.07
N ASP A 77 2.37 -14.40 -3.30
CA ASP A 77 3.01 -14.52 -1.97
C ASP A 77 2.08 -15.16 -0.93
N GLY A 78 0.77 -15.18 -1.19
CA GLY A 78 -0.24 -15.81 -0.34
C GLY A 78 -0.62 -17.22 -0.76
N ALA A 79 -0.54 -17.51 -2.07
CA ALA A 79 -0.91 -18.79 -2.64
C ALA A 79 0.05 -19.93 -2.22
N GLU A 80 -0.50 -21.12 -2.04
CA GLU A 80 0.31 -22.33 -1.82
C GLU A 80 1.05 -22.75 -3.10
N ASP A 81 0.45 -22.49 -4.26
CA ASP A 81 1.05 -22.71 -5.58
C ASP A 81 1.56 -21.37 -6.16
N ALA A 82 2.87 -21.28 -6.40
CA ALA A 82 3.50 -20.10 -6.97
C ALA A 82 3.08 -19.81 -8.43
N SER A 83 2.51 -20.81 -9.12
CA SER A 83 1.95 -20.67 -10.46
C SER A 83 0.48 -20.26 -10.46
N ALA A 84 -0.14 -20.12 -9.28
CA ALA A 84 -1.53 -19.70 -9.17
C ALA A 84 -1.74 -18.32 -9.82
N GLU A 85 -2.78 -18.23 -10.64
CA GLU A 85 -3.20 -17.01 -11.31
C GLU A 85 -4.40 -16.38 -10.60
N LEU A 86 -4.56 -15.06 -10.77
CA LEU A 86 -5.72 -14.35 -10.26
C LEU A 86 -7.00 -14.94 -10.85
N SER A 87 -7.98 -15.21 -10.00
CA SER A 87 -9.32 -15.54 -10.49
C SER A 87 -9.96 -14.34 -11.20
N SER A 88 -11.06 -14.58 -11.91
CA SER A 88 -11.85 -13.50 -12.52
C SER A 88 -12.48 -12.57 -11.47
N GLU A 89 -12.72 -13.05 -10.26
CA GLU A 89 -13.16 -12.22 -9.14
C GLU A 89 -12.04 -11.33 -8.62
N ASP A 90 -10.85 -11.90 -8.41
CA ASP A 90 -9.70 -11.15 -7.88
C ASP A 90 -9.21 -10.10 -8.88
N SER A 91 -9.25 -10.43 -10.17
CA SER A 91 -8.96 -9.47 -11.25
C SER A 91 -9.98 -8.32 -11.27
N ARG A 92 -11.27 -8.60 -11.07
CA ARG A 92 -12.30 -7.56 -10.95
C ARG A 92 -12.09 -6.67 -9.72
N TYR A 93 -11.75 -7.26 -8.58
CA TYR A 93 -11.39 -6.50 -7.38
C TYR A 93 -10.22 -5.55 -7.67
N LEU A 94 -9.16 -6.04 -8.33
CA LEU A 94 -7.99 -5.23 -8.63
C LEU A 94 -8.29 -4.08 -9.60
N VAL A 95 -9.09 -4.32 -10.64
CA VAL A 95 -9.56 -3.28 -11.56
C VAL A 95 -10.41 -2.23 -10.84
N GLN A 96 -11.30 -2.64 -9.94
CA GLN A 96 -12.07 -1.69 -9.13
C GLN A 96 -11.13 -0.80 -8.31
N ARG A 97 -10.15 -1.39 -7.62
CA ARG A 97 -9.17 -0.61 -6.84
C ARG A 97 -8.34 0.33 -7.71
N GLN A 98 -7.99 -0.05 -8.94
CA GLN A 98 -7.32 0.85 -9.87
C GLN A 98 -8.20 2.06 -10.23
N ASN A 99 -9.48 1.85 -10.49
CA ASN A 99 -10.41 2.94 -10.80
C ASN A 99 -10.55 3.91 -9.60
N ASP A 100 -10.73 3.38 -8.39
CA ASP A 100 -10.81 4.20 -7.17
C ASP A 100 -9.56 5.08 -7.01
N GLU A 101 -8.37 4.52 -7.24
CA GLU A 101 -7.10 5.24 -7.11
C GLU A 101 -6.88 6.26 -8.22
N LEU A 102 -7.40 6.03 -9.43
CA LEU A 102 -7.36 7.02 -10.51
C LEU A 102 -8.19 8.26 -10.19
N ASP A 103 -9.36 8.08 -9.57
CA ASP A 103 -10.20 9.19 -9.11
C ASP A 103 -9.52 9.99 -8.00
N PHE A 104 -8.84 9.32 -7.06
CA PHE A 104 -8.03 10.01 -6.05
C PHE A 104 -6.89 10.81 -6.68
N ILE A 105 -6.18 10.26 -7.67
CA ILE A 105 -5.10 10.94 -8.37
C ILE A 105 -5.58 12.20 -9.10
N ASP A 106 -6.78 12.18 -9.68
CA ASP A 106 -7.38 13.40 -10.25
C ASP A 106 -7.57 14.48 -9.19
N ASN A 107 -8.19 14.12 -8.05
CA ASN A 107 -8.37 15.04 -6.94
C ASN A 107 -7.03 15.58 -6.37
N LEU A 108 -5.98 14.75 -6.36
CA LEU A 108 -4.65 15.21 -5.97
C LEU A 108 -4.13 16.29 -6.92
N TRP A 109 -4.32 16.15 -8.23
CA TRP A 109 -3.85 17.16 -9.19
C TRP A 109 -4.63 18.47 -9.08
N ASP A 110 -5.93 18.40 -8.79
CA ASP A 110 -6.74 19.58 -8.48
C ASP A 110 -6.24 20.27 -7.21
N ASP A 111 -5.98 19.51 -6.14
CA ASP A 111 -5.37 20.02 -4.89
C ASP A 111 -4.01 20.68 -5.16
N LEU A 112 -3.17 20.06 -6.00
CA LEU A 112 -1.85 20.58 -6.36
C LEU A 112 -1.94 21.86 -7.19
N ALA A 113 -2.95 21.99 -8.06
CA ALA A 113 -3.17 23.20 -8.84
C ALA A 113 -3.49 24.40 -7.94
N GLU A 114 -4.26 24.21 -6.88
CA GLU A 114 -4.51 25.24 -5.87
C GLU A 114 -3.25 25.56 -5.05
N ARG A 115 -2.50 24.53 -4.63
CA ARG A 115 -1.25 24.71 -3.87
C ARG A 115 -0.18 25.46 -4.65
N ARG A 116 -0.11 25.27 -5.97
CA ARG A 116 0.85 25.97 -6.84
C ARG A 116 0.62 27.49 -6.88
N LYS A 117 -0.57 27.97 -6.49
CA LYS A 117 -0.88 29.40 -6.36
C LYS A 117 -0.40 30.00 -5.03
N GLN A 118 0.02 29.17 -4.08
CA GLN A 118 0.46 29.60 -2.75
C GLN A 118 1.97 29.92 -2.74
N ASP A 119 2.39 30.86 -1.88
CA ASP A 119 3.79 31.16 -1.59
C ASP A 119 4.03 31.05 -0.07
N PRO A 120 4.86 30.11 0.42
CA PRO A 120 5.64 29.11 -0.34
C PRO A 120 4.80 27.91 -0.79
N VAL A 121 5.17 27.32 -1.93
CA VAL A 121 4.58 26.06 -2.40
C VAL A 121 4.95 24.92 -1.43
N THR A 122 3.95 24.30 -0.82
CA THR A 122 4.14 23.19 0.13
C THR A 122 3.99 21.82 -0.55
N PHE A 123 4.98 20.95 -0.39
CA PHE A 123 4.95 19.59 -0.91
C PHE A 123 4.05 18.67 -0.05
N PRO A 124 3.06 17.97 -0.62
CA PRO A 124 2.10 17.17 0.14
C PRO A 124 2.61 15.74 0.41
N GLN A 125 3.65 15.59 1.23
CA GLN A 125 4.24 14.27 1.54
C GLN A 125 3.23 13.30 2.15
N ASP A 126 2.35 13.79 3.02
CA ASP A 126 1.29 13.03 3.66
C ASP A 126 0.34 12.37 2.65
N ARG A 127 0.08 13.04 1.53
CA ARG A 127 -0.71 12.47 0.43
C ARG A 127 0.04 11.34 -0.26
N ILE A 128 1.33 11.52 -0.57
CA ILE A 128 2.16 10.45 -1.16
C ILE A 128 2.18 9.21 -0.28
N ASP A 129 2.28 9.40 1.04
CA ASP A 129 2.25 8.31 2.00
C ASP A 129 0.88 7.60 2.00
N GLN A 130 -0.23 8.34 1.90
CA GLN A 130 -1.58 7.76 1.76
C GLN A 130 -1.70 6.87 0.52
N TYR A 131 -1.25 7.34 -0.66
CA TYR A 131 -1.25 6.52 -1.88
C TYR A 131 -0.37 5.27 -1.73
N THR A 132 0.77 5.42 -1.07
CA THR A 132 1.68 4.29 -0.84
C THR A 132 1.00 3.24 0.06
N ASN A 133 0.19 3.66 1.04
CA ASN A 133 -0.58 2.74 1.88
C ASN A 133 -1.69 2.03 1.09
N SER A 134 -2.34 2.68 0.11
CA SER A 134 -3.28 2.00 -0.79
C SER A 134 -2.64 0.81 -1.53
N LEU A 135 -1.35 0.91 -1.85
CA LEU A 135 -0.59 -0.18 -2.44
C LEU A 135 -0.36 -1.34 -1.45
N ASP A 136 -0.11 -1.01 -0.18
CA ASP A 136 0.02 -1.99 0.92
C ASP A 136 -1.31 -2.73 1.13
N ASP A 137 -2.44 -2.01 1.03
CA ASP A 137 -3.79 -2.55 1.18
C ASP A 137 -4.12 -3.55 0.07
N VAL A 138 -3.86 -3.18 -1.19
CA VAL A 138 -4.07 -4.07 -2.33
C VAL A 138 -3.17 -5.31 -2.24
N TYR A 139 -1.90 -5.15 -1.86
CA TYR A 139 -1.00 -6.28 -1.65
C TYR A 139 -1.54 -7.23 -0.58
N ASN A 140 -1.91 -6.73 0.59
CA ASN A 140 -2.41 -7.54 1.71
C ASN A 140 -3.75 -8.23 1.36
N ALA A 141 -4.66 -7.53 0.69
CA ALA A 141 -5.95 -8.09 0.29
C ALA A 141 -5.78 -9.24 -0.71
N LEU A 142 -4.97 -9.05 -1.76
CA LEU A 142 -4.73 -10.11 -2.74
C LEU A 142 -3.93 -11.27 -2.12
N LYS A 143 -3.02 -10.99 -1.20
CA LYS A 143 -2.30 -12.03 -0.46
C LYS A 143 -3.23 -12.90 0.37
N LEU A 144 -4.23 -12.31 1.03
CA LEU A 144 -5.26 -13.08 1.71
C LEU A 144 -6.13 -13.90 0.75
N ARG A 145 -6.46 -13.34 -0.43
CA ARG A 145 -7.23 -14.04 -1.47
C ARG A 145 -6.47 -15.27 -1.98
N GLY A 146 -5.17 -15.14 -2.24
CA GLY A 146 -4.30 -16.25 -2.63
C GLY A 146 -4.18 -17.33 -1.54
N ALA A 147 -4.15 -16.93 -0.26
CA ALA A 147 -4.06 -17.85 0.86
C ALA A 147 -5.31 -18.70 1.14
N ALA A 148 -6.46 -18.36 0.53
CA ALA A 148 -7.71 -19.12 0.60
C ALA A 148 -8.11 -19.58 2.03
N ASN A 149 -7.80 -20.82 2.40
CA ASN A 149 -8.20 -21.46 3.66
C ASN A 149 -7.10 -21.49 4.74
N ILE A 150 -5.93 -20.91 4.49
CA ILE A 150 -4.85 -20.87 5.50
C ILE A 150 -5.36 -20.14 6.75
N THR A 151 -5.21 -20.80 7.91
CA THR A 151 -5.56 -20.20 9.21
C THR A 151 -4.52 -19.17 9.60
N LEU A 152 -4.98 -17.95 9.88
CA LEU A 152 -4.14 -16.84 10.29
C LEU A 152 -4.56 -16.32 11.65
N GLU A 153 -3.58 -15.90 12.45
CA GLU A 153 -3.77 -15.32 13.77
C GLU A 153 -3.55 -13.82 13.74
N PHE A 154 -4.48 -13.07 14.32
CA PHE A 154 -4.33 -11.63 14.51
C PHE A 154 -3.41 -11.35 15.70
N PHE A 155 -2.37 -10.57 15.45
CA PHE A 155 -1.36 -10.22 16.44
C PHE A 155 -0.87 -8.78 16.22
N GLY A 156 0.06 -8.34 17.07
CA GLY A 156 0.72 -7.05 16.97
C GLY A 156 0.48 -6.20 18.20
N ASN A 157 1.00 -4.98 18.14
CA ASN A 157 0.88 -4.01 19.22
C ASN A 157 -0.25 -3.04 18.93
N ASP A 158 -1.03 -2.76 19.96
CA ASP A 158 -2.11 -1.80 19.95
C ASP A 158 -1.64 -0.34 19.81
N GLY A 159 -0.32 -0.10 19.83
CA GLY A 159 0.27 1.23 19.85
C GLY A 159 0.04 1.92 21.19
N ILE A 160 -0.33 3.20 21.16
CA ILE A 160 -0.60 3.99 22.38
C ILE A 160 -1.99 3.65 22.96
N GLN A 161 -2.95 3.23 22.13
CA GLN A 161 -4.30 2.90 22.54
C GLN A 161 -4.88 1.72 21.76
N SER A 162 -5.27 0.66 22.46
CA SER A 162 -6.08 -0.40 21.86
C SER A 162 -7.51 0.06 21.69
N CYS A 163 -8.02 0.05 20.45
CA CYS A 163 -9.45 0.12 20.27
C CYS A 163 -10.12 -1.20 20.68
N SER A 164 -11.41 -1.17 20.98
CA SER A 164 -12.17 -2.35 21.40
C SER A 164 -12.20 -3.46 20.34
N THR A 165 -12.16 -3.11 19.05
CA THR A 165 -12.09 -4.08 17.95
C THR A 165 -10.77 -4.84 17.97
N CYS A 166 -9.64 -4.12 18.08
CA CYS A 166 -8.30 -4.70 18.17
C CYS A 166 -8.16 -5.64 19.38
N ALA A 167 -8.58 -5.18 20.57
CA ALA A 167 -8.56 -5.98 21.78
C ALA A 167 -9.37 -7.29 21.65
N ARG A 168 -10.50 -7.25 20.94
CA ARG A 168 -11.34 -8.43 20.69
C ARG A 168 -10.69 -9.42 19.71
N LEU A 169 -9.98 -8.91 18.72
CA LEU A 169 -9.32 -9.71 17.68
C LEU A 169 -7.96 -10.27 18.13
N GLN A 170 -7.33 -9.69 19.15
CA GLN A 170 -6.01 -10.12 19.62
C GLN A 170 -5.96 -11.62 19.93
N GLY A 171 -5.05 -12.34 19.25
CA GLY A 171 -4.85 -13.78 19.37
C GLY A 171 -5.95 -14.63 18.71
N LYS A 172 -6.95 -14.03 18.06
CA LYS A 172 -7.99 -14.78 17.35
C LYS A 172 -7.45 -15.36 16.06
N ARG A 173 -7.89 -16.58 15.77
CA ARG A 173 -7.50 -17.35 14.59
C ARG A 173 -8.71 -17.55 13.69
N HIS A 174 -8.56 -17.16 12.43
CA HIS A 174 -9.57 -17.33 11.41
C HIS A 174 -8.92 -17.68 10.07
N PRO A 175 -9.60 -18.44 9.18
CA PRO A 175 -9.10 -18.68 7.83
C PRO A 175 -8.96 -17.36 7.06
N ALA A 176 -8.03 -17.27 6.10
CA ALA A 176 -7.75 -16.07 5.31
C ALA A 176 -9.03 -15.46 4.71
N LYS A 177 -9.91 -16.30 4.17
CA LYS A 177 -11.24 -15.92 3.66
C LYS A 177 -12.11 -15.14 4.67
N TRP A 178 -12.09 -15.51 5.95
CA TRP A 178 -12.89 -14.83 6.99
C TRP A 178 -12.48 -13.36 7.15
N TRP A 179 -11.18 -13.06 7.06
CA TRP A 179 -10.66 -11.69 7.18
C TRP A 179 -11.13 -10.81 6.02
N ILE A 180 -11.29 -11.39 4.82
CA ILE A 180 -11.83 -10.70 3.64
C ILE A 180 -13.33 -10.50 3.77
N GLU A 181 -14.08 -11.55 4.10
CA GLU A 181 -15.55 -11.52 4.18
C GLU A 181 -16.07 -10.58 5.28
N ASN A 182 -15.29 -10.40 6.34
CA ASN A 182 -15.62 -9.49 7.43
C ASN A 182 -14.98 -8.11 7.26
N ASP A 183 -14.23 -7.89 6.18
CA ASP A 183 -13.45 -6.68 5.93
C ASP A 183 -12.65 -6.26 7.18
N MET A 184 -11.85 -7.20 7.69
CA MET A 184 -11.03 -7.07 8.90
C MET A 184 -9.54 -7.25 8.58
N ILE A 185 -9.10 -6.81 7.40
CA ILE A 185 -7.69 -6.90 6.99
C ILE A 185 -6.88 -5.84 7.75
N PRO A 186 -5.87 -6.20 8.56
CA PRO A 186 -5.05 -5.23 9.28
C PRO A 186 -4.06 -4.50 8.34
N GLY A 187 -3.63 -3.31 8.76
CA GLY A 187 -2.68 -2.46 8.04
C GLY A 187 -3.33 -1.35 7.20
N ALA A 188 -4.61 -1.49 6.86
CA ALA A 188 -5.38 -0.52 6.11
C ALA A 188 -6.14 0.47 7.00
N ALA A 189 -6.44 1.65 6.45
CA ALA A 189 -7.48 2.50 7.01
C ALA A 189 -8.83 1.81 6.78
N ASN A 190 -9.34 1.14 7.82
CA ASN A 190 -10.49 0.26 7.69
C ASN A 190 -11.59 0.68 8.68
N PRO A 191 -12.79 1.06 8.16
CA PRO A 191 -13.87 1.60 8.98
C PRO A 191 -14.48 0.58 9.95
N ASN A 192 -14.26 -0.72 9.76
CA ASN A 192 -14.73 -1.76 10.67
C ASN A 192 -13.89 -1.85 11.94
N TYR A 193 -12.69 -1.26 11.93
CA TYR A 193 -11.96 -0.99 13.16
C TYR A 193 -12.49 0.31 13.78
N LYS A 194 -12.78 0.29 15.08
CA LYS A 194 -13.22 1.49 15.80
C LYS A 194 -12.18 2.63 15.74
N CYS A 195 -10.89 2.31 15.62
CA CYS A 195 -9.82 3.28 15.42
C CYS A 195 -9.62 3.70 13.95
N GLY A 196 -10.36 3.12 13.00
CA GLY A 196 -10.12 3.32 11.56
C GLY A 196 -8.74 2.86 11.09
N GLY A 197 -8.07 1.97 11.83
CA GLY A 197 -6.69 1.56 11.56
C GLY A 197 -5.62 2.56 12.03
N PHE A 198 -6.00 3.64 12.73
CA PHE A 198 -5.06 4.70 13.10
C PHE A 198 -3.99 4.24 14.09
N ARG A 199 -2.71 4.27 13.65
CA ARG A 199 -1.49 3.99 14.44
C ARG A 199 -1.40 2.61 15.10
N CYS A 200 -2.27 1.69 14.73
CA CYS A 200 -2.21 0.31 15.19
C CYS A 200 -1.15 -0.46 14.38
N GLN A 201 -0.35 -1.31 15.05
CA GLN A 201 0.68 -2.13 14.40
C GLN A 201 0.24 -3.60 14.33
N HIS A 202 -1.06 -3.83 14.11
CA HIS A 202 -1.61 -5.17 13.98
C HIS A 202 -1.27 -5.77 12.62
N ALA A 203 -1.12 -7.09 12.62
CA ALA A 203 -0.87 -7.88 11.43
C ALA A 203 -1.47 -9.27 11.62
N LEU A 204 -1.45 -10.05 10.55
CA LEU A 204 -1.76 -11.48 10.59
C LEU A 204 -0.47 -12.28 10.59
N ARG A 205 -0.45 -13.41 11.30
CA ARG A 205 0.66 -14.39 11.27
C ARG A 205 0.16 -15.79 10.99
N THR A 206 1.02 -16.60 10.38
CA THR A 206 0.77 -18.03 10.16
C THR A 206 0.81 -18.81 11.49
N PRO A 207 0.37 -20.09 11.51
CA PRO A 207 0.47 -20.93 12.70
C PRO A 207 1.92 -21.15 13.17
N SER A 208 2.89 -21.05 12.26
CA SER A 208 4.32 -21.10 12.57
C SER A 208 4.88 -19.79 13.17
N GLY A 209 4.04 -18.78 13.36
CA GLY A 209 4.42 -17.48 13.91
C GLY A 209 5.04 -16.51 12.90
N LYS A 210 5.12 -16.88 11.61
CA LYS A 210 5.63 -16.00 10.55
C LYS A 210 4.62 -14.90 10.25
N ARG A 211 5.06 -13.64 10.26
CA ARG A 211 4.24 -12.49 9.83
C ARG A 211 3.77 -12.69 8.39
N PHE A 212 2.48 -12.52 8.16
CA PHE A 212 1.78 -12.76 6.91
C PHE A 212 1.47 -11.45 6.17
N THR A 213 0.82 -10.49 6.82
CA THR A 213 0.59 -9.13 6.28
C THR A 213 1.72 -8.17 6.65
N LEU A 214 1.84 -7.08 5.90
CA LEU A 214 2.86 -6.04 6.10
C LEU A 214 2.82 -5.40 7.50
#